data_AF-A0A915ZAW8-F1
#
_entry.id   AF-A0A915ZAW8-F1
#
_cell.length_a   1.000
_cell.length_b   1.000
_cell.length_c   1.000
_cell.angle_alpha   90.00
_cell.angle_beta   90.00
_cell.angle_gamma   90.00
#
_symmetry.space_group_name_H-M   'P 1'
#
loop_
_entity.id
_entity.type
_entity.pdbx_description
1 polymer ?
#
loop_
_entity_poly.entity_id
_entity_poly.type
_entity_poly.pdbx_seq_one_letter_code
_entity_poly.pdbx_strand_id
1 'polypeptide(L)'
;MVDHFCGNEHLCQEFCEDDGVCKVVIEPKQQITRTKYIQSNEKLKCSKKIPPNEFEHIGKHTHKEDGFHYCNVKCKYCEYYCTLPYGHTQIHETRHGNMKPNEFTSDDNFEFTGQEVLCNLKCKGLGRHPHVDYCQNEENCRLGNQRIDIQHIDERAHPHPDRPKDLISHKLYWERTGFKDPYSVQEQKEFAKWNHERMD
;
A
#
# COMPACT_ATOMS: atom_id res chain seq x y z
N MET A 1 34.40 32.63 -10.84
CA MET A 1 33.71 31.71 -11.75
C MET A 1 34.54 30.45 -11.71
N VAL A 2 34.02 29.38 -11.12
CA VAL A 2 34.72 28.08 -11.11
C VAL A 2 34.26 27.41 -12.39
N ASP A 3 35.15 27.22 -13.35
CA ASP A 3 34.84 26.45 -14.56
C ASP A 3 34.91 24.96 -14.23
N HIS A 4 33.93 24.18 -14.70
CA HIS A 4 34.00 22.74 -14.63
C HIS A 4 35.03 22.28 -15.66
N PHE A 5 36.13 21.64 -15.28
CA PHE A 5 37.20 21.29 -16.23
C PHE A 5 36.99 19.92 -16.92
N CYS A 6 35.75 19.56 -17.23
CA CYS A 6 35.45 18.39 -18.06
C CYS A 6 35.53 18.81 -19.54
N GLY A 7 36.65 18.55 -20.20
CA GLY A 7 36.81 18.85 -21.63
C GLY A 7 35.90 18.04 -22.58
N ASN A 8 34.99 17.22 -22.06
CA ASN A 8 34.10 16.33 -22.80
C ASN A 8 32.70 16.31 -22.18
N GLU A 9 31.69 16.03 -23.00
CA GLU A 9 30.34 15.73 -22.52
C GLU A 9 30.34 14.46 -21.65
N HIS A 10 29.51 14.45 -20.62
CA HIS A 10 29.33 13.26 -19.76
C HIS A 10 27.89 13.11 -19.30
N LEU A 11 27.54 11.93 -18.80
CA LEU A 11 26.19 11.67 -18.28
C LEU A 11 25.94 12.48 -17.01
N CYS A 12 24.71 12.99 -16.88
CA CYS A 12 24.22 13.55 -15.64
C CYS A 12 24.19 12.48 -14.53
N GLN A 13 24.61 12.86 -13.33
CA GLN A 13 24.63 11.95 -12.17
C GLN A 13 23.41 12.11 -11.26
N GLU A 14 22.62 13.16 -11.47
CA GLU A 14 21.38 13.43 -10.73
C GLU A 14 20.30 12.40 -11.00
N PHE A 15 19.34 12.30 -10.08
CA PHE A 15 18.19 11.42 -10.20
C PHE A 15 17.03 12.08 -10.95
N CYS A 16 16.14 11.25 -11.48
CA CYS A 16 14.92 11.71 -12.10
C CYS A 16 14.06 12.53 -11.13
N GLU A 17 13.69 13.73 -11.56
CA GLU A 17 12.85 14.67 -10.83
C GLU A 17 11.36 14.54 -11.21
N ASP A 18 11.01 13.69 -12.17
CA ASP A 18 9.60 13.45 -12.51
C ASP A 18 8.83 12.82 -11.37
N ASP A 19 7.57 13.20 -11.21
CA ASP A 19 6.73 12.68 -10.15
C ASP A 19 6.46 11.17 -10.32
N GLY A 20 6.08 10.53 -9.21
CA GLY A 20 5.90 9.08 -9.16
C GLY A 20 7.21 8.32 -9.01
N VAL A 21 7.16 7.01 -9.25
CA VAL A 21 8.26 6.08 -9.04
C VAL A 21 8.76 5.59 -10.39
N CYS A 22 10.06 5.74 -10.68
CA CYS A 22 10.60 5.34 -11.99
C CYS A 22 10.59 3.82 -12.16
N LYS A 23 10.87 3.08 -11.07
CA LYS A 23 10.93 1.62 -11.09
C LYS A 23 10.49 1.03 -9.76
N VAL A 24 9.67 0.00 -9.83
CA VAL A 24 9.24 -0.80 -8.69
C VAL A 24 9.84 -2.20 -8.83
N VAL A 25 10.59 -2.65 -7.84
CA VAL A 25 11.29 -3.95 -7.87
C VAL A 25 10.77 -4.82 -6.74
N ILE A 26 10.50 -6.09 -7.03
CA ILE A 26 10.15 -7.08 -6.01
C ILE A 26 11.31 -8.05 -5.92
N GLU A 27 11.92 -8.14 -4.74
CA GLU A 27 13.09 -8.97 -4.51
C GLU A 27 12.88 -9.91 -3.33
N PRO A 28 13.42 -11.14 -3.41
CA PRO A 28 13.46 -12.04 -2.27
C PRO A 28 14.51 -11.55 -1.25
N LYS A 29 14.07 -11.21 -0.05
CA LYS A 29 14.90 -11.01 1.14
C LYS A 29 15.00 -12.32 1.92
N GLN A 30 16.19 -12.91 1.93
CA GLN A 30 16.46 -14.08 2.76
C GLN A 30 16.52 -13.68 4.23
N GLN A 31 15.72 -14.34 5.06
CA GLN A 31 15.86 -14.37 6.51
C GLN A 31 16.30 -15.78 6.93
N ILE A 32 16.86 -15.90 8.13
CA ILE A 32 17.52 -17.11 8.65
C ILE A 32 16.70 -18.39 8.43
N THR A 33 15.37 -18.29 8.46
CA THR A 33 14.47 -19.44 8.33
C THR A 33 13.65 -19.47 7.04
N ARG A 34 13.51 -18.36 6.28
CA ARG A 34 12.58 -18.23 5.15
C ARG A 34 12.94 -17.11 4.17
N THR A 35 12.42 -17.21 2.95
CA THR A 35 12.51 -16.15 1.92
C THR A 35 11.25 -15.29 1.94
N LYS A 36 11.39 -14.01 2.28
CA LYS A 36 10.30 -13.01 2.23
C LYS A 36 10.45 -12.17 0.97
N TYR A 37 9.39 -11.95 0.21
CA TYR A 37 9.41 -10.95 -0.86
C TYR A 37 9.15 -9.56 -0.28
N ILE A 38 9.98 -8.59 -0.67
CA ILE A 38 9.83 -7.17 -0.36
C ILE A 38 9.77 -6.37 -1.65
N GLN A 39 9.03 -5.26 -1.62
CA GLN A 39 8.99 -4.33 -2.74
C GLN A 39 9.76 -3.06 -2.41
N SER A 40 10.70 -2.71 -3.28
CA SER A 40 11.46 -1.46 -3.26
C SER A 40 11.04 -0.57 -4.44
N ASN A 41 11.36 0.70 -4.31
CA ASN A 41 11.15 1.70 -5.35
C ASN A 41 12.48 2.40 -5.64
N GLU A 42 12.67 2.80 -6.88
CA GLU A 42 13.89 3.46 -7.33
C GLU A 42 13.53 4.68 -8.17
N LYS A 43 14.22 5.79 -7.93
CA LYS A 43 14.38 6.87 -8.90
C LYS A 43 15.57 6.53 -9.79
N LEU A 44 15.36 6.50 -11.10
CA LEU A 44 16.44 6.23 -12.04
C LEU A 44 17.30 7.48 -12.24
N LYS A 45 18.57 7.30 -12.64
CA LYS A 45 19.45 8.42 -12.98
C LYS A 45 18.96 9.13 -14.24
N CYS A 46 19.22 10.44 -14.30
CA CYS A 46 18.93 11.24 -15.47
C CYS A 46 19.68 10.69 -16.70
N SER A 47 19.01 10.64 -17.85
CA SER A 47 19.58 10.17 -19.11
C SER A 47 20.21 11.27 -19.95
N LYS A 48 20.09 12.53 -19.51
CA LYS A 48 20.64 13.69 -20.22
C LYS A 48 22.15 13.80 -20.01
N LYS A 49 22.81 14.41 -20.99
CA LYS A 49 24.24 14.69 -20.94
C LYS A 49 24.49 16.13 -20.54
N ILE A 50 25.53 16.33 -19.74
CA ILE A 50 26.06 17.62 -19.37
C ILE A 50 27.08 18.02 -20.45
N PRO A 51 26.96 19.22 -21.05
CA PRO A 51 27.90 19.71 -22.05
C PRO A 51 29.33 19.86 -21.49
N PRO A 52 30.35 19.92 -22.36
CA PRO A 52 31.72 20.20 -21.94
C PRO A 52 31.80 21.52 -21.17
N ASN A 53 32.56 21.49 -20.08
CA ASN A 53 32.78 22.59 -19.16
C ASN A 53 31.56 23.14 -18.40
N GLU A 54 30.41 22.47 -18.49
CA GLU A 54 29.22 22.78 -17.70
C GLU A 54 29.10 21.83 -16.51
N PHE A 55 28.54 22.29 -15.39
CA PHE A 55 28.26 21.41 -14.23
C PHE A 55 26.93 20.65 -14.38
N GLU A 56 25.97 21.23 -15.08
CA GLU A 56 24.58 20.74 -15.17
C GLU A 56 24.06 20.92 -16.60
N HIS A 57 23.03 20.15 -16.98
CA HIS A 57 22.30 20.39 -18.23
C HIS A 57 21.10 21.29 -17.98
N ILE A 58 20.57 21.92 -19.03
CA ILE A 58 19.39 22.77 -18.91
C ILE A 58 18.10 21.91 -18.82
N GLY A 59 17.18 22.35 -17.96
CA GLY A 59 15.86 21.76 -17.78
C GLY A 59 15.86 20.52 -16.88
N LYS A 60 14.65 20.03 -16.60
CA LYS A 60 14.38 18.99 -15.60
C LYS A 60 15.16 17.69 -15.84
N HIS A 61 15.61 17.05 -14.76
CA HIS A 61 16.26 15.74 -14.81
C HIS A 61 15.22 14.65 -15.06
N THR A 62 15.32 13.98 -16.22
CA THR A 62 14.45 12.86 -16.60
C THR A 62 15.30 11.67 -17.04
N HIS A 63 14.81 10.44 -16.81
CA HIS A 63 15.54 9.22 -17.20
C HIS A 63 15.12 8.66 -18.58
N LYS A 64 14.08 9.25 -19.17
CA LYS A 64 13.57 8.99 -20.53
C LYS A 64 12.59 10.11 -20.87
N GLU A 65 12.56 10.58 -22.11
CA GLU A 65 11.46 11.45 -22.58
C GLU A 65 10.13 10.69 -22.47
N ASP A 66 9.13 11.34 -21.87
CA ASP A 66 7.82 10.75 -21.54
C ASP A 66 7.95 9.38 -20.82
N GLY A 67 8.92 9.29 -19.90
CA GLY A 67 9.16 8.09 -19.12
C GLY A 67 7.92 7.65 -18.35
N PHE A 68 7.64 6.35 -18.37
CA PHE A 68 6.59 5.78 -17.52
C PHE A 68 7.03 5.84 -16.05
N HIS A 69 6.16 6.40 -15.21
CA HIS A 69 6.34 6.44 -13.77
C HIS A 69 5.16 5.75 -13.10
N TYR A 70 5.43 4.89 -12.12
CA TYR A 70 4.43 4.27 -11.28
C TYR A 70 3.86 5.27 -10.28
N CYS A 71 2.63 5.03 -9.86
CA CYS A 71 2.01 5.74 -8.76
C CYS A 71 2.79 5.54 -7.44
N ASN A 72 2.94 6.61 -6.67
CA ASN A 72 3.69 6.62 -5.40
C ASN A 72 2.85 6.22 -4.19
N VAL A 73 1.56 5.90 -4.38
CA VAL A 73 0.65 5.46 -3.30
C VAL A 73 0.94 4.00 -2.93
N LYS A 74 0.93 3.70 -1.61
CA LYS A 74 1.19 2.37 -1.06
C LYS A 74 -0.05 1.77 -0.41
N CYS A 75 -0.19 0.45 -0.48
CA CYS A 75 -1.18 -0.29 0.29
C CYS A 75 -0.86 -0.18 1.79
N LYS A 76 -1.84 0.21 2.62
CA LYS A 76 -1.64 0.40 4.08
C LYS A 76 -1.20 -0.87 4.83
N TYR A 77 -1.35 -2.05 4.24
CA TYR A 77 -1.12 -3.33 4.93
C TYR A 77 0.13 -4.09 4.46
N CYS A 78 0.48 -4.06 3.18
CA CYS A 78 1.71 -4.67 2.68
C CYS A 78 2.77 -3.65 2.27
N GLU A 79 2.43 -2.35 2.24
CA GLU A 79 3.26 -1.25 1.74
C GLU A 79 3.69 -1.34 0.27
N TYR A 80 3.11 -2.26 -0.49
CA TYR A 80 3.40 -2.35 -1.91
C TYR A 80 2.78 -1.15 -2.63
N TYR A 81 3.56 -0.54 -3.51
CA TYR A 81 3.22 0.54 -4.40
C TYR A 81 2.13 0.13 -5.40
N CYS A 82 1.29 1.09 -5.73
CA CYS A 82 0.37 0.99 -6.85
C CYS A 82 1.17 0.80 -8.16
N THR A 83 0.75 -0.15 -8.98
CA THR A 83 1.41 -0.50 -10.25
C THR A 83 0.83 0.23 -11.45
N LEU A 84 -0.12 1.14 -11.24
CA LEU A 84 -0.71 2.01 -12.26
C LEU A 84 0.19 3.23 -12.55
N PRO A 85 0.01 3.92 -13.70
CA PRO A 85 0.77 5.13 -14.01
C PRO A 85 0.55 6.23 -12.97
N TYR A 86 1.55 7.08 -12.73
CA TYR A 86 1.42 8.25 -11.88
C TYR A 86 0.28 9.17 -12.38
N GLY A 87 -0.49 9.74 -11.46
CA GLY A 87 -1.63 10.61 -11.78
C GLY A 87 -2.90 9.88 -12.25
N HIS A 88 -2.94 8.54 -12.18
CA HIS A 88 -4.15 7.79 -12.53
C HIS A 88 -5.34 8.13 -11.62
N THR A 89 -6.56 8.02 -12.17
CA THR A 89 -7.82 8.29 -11.46
C THR A 89 -8.57 7.02 -11.03
N GLN A 90 -8.13 5.84 -11.48
CA GLN A 90 -8.73 4.57 -11.08
C GLN A 90 -8.39 4.20 -9.63
N ILE A 91 -9.14 3.26 -9.05
CA ILE A 91 -8.80 2.64 -7.75
C ILE A 91 -7.40 2.03 -7.84
N HIS A 92 -6.58 2.23 -6.80
CA HIS A 92 -5.20 1.75 -6.81
C HIS A 92 -5.13 0.23 -6.94
N GLU A 93 -4.15 -0.26 -7.70
CA GLU A 93 -3.95 -1.69 -7.92
C GLU A 93 -2.50 -2.07 -7.63
N THR A 94 -2.28 -3.21 -6.99
CA THR A 94 -0.94 -3.74 -6.75
C THR A 94 -0.96 -5.27 -6.70
N ARG A 95 0.21 -5.89 -6.78
CA ARG A 95 0.36 -7.36 -6.68
C ARG A 95 0.21 -7.91 -5.26
N HIS A 96 0.01 -7.04 -4.28
CA HIS A 96 -0.26 -7.32 -2.86
C HIS A 96 0.72 -8.31 -2.22
N GLY A 97 1.60 -7.80 -1.36
CA GLY A 97 2.66 -8.57 -0.75
C GLY A 97 2.33 -9.20 0.60
N ASN A 98 3.40 -9.62 1.26
CA ASN A 98 3.39 -10.01 2.67
C ASN A 98 2.88 -8.84 3.51
N MET A 99 1.87 -9.08 4.34
CA MET A 99 1.41 -8.07 5.27
C MET A 99 2.51 -7.71 6.26
N LYS A 100 2.60 -6.43 6.60
CA LYS A 100 3.30 -6.00 7.80
C LYS A 100 2.40 -6.22 9.01
N PRO A 101 2.99 -6.55 10.19
CA PRO A 101 2.25 -6.42 11.44
C PRO A 101 1.62 -5.03 11.50
N ASN A 102 0.32 -5.00 11.73
CA ASN A 102 -0.42 -3.78 12.00
C ASN A 102 -1.00 -3.87 13.41
N GLU A 103 -1.44 -2.74 13.95
CA GLU A 103 -1.98 -2.65 15.30
C GLU A 103 -3.12 -3.65 15.59
N PHE A 104 -3.93 -4.02 14.60
CA PHE A 104 -5.04 -4.99 14.73
C PHE A 104 -4.60 -6.47 14.60
N THR A 105 -3.31 -6.72 14.35
CA THR A 105 -2.71 -8.06 14.20
C THR A 105 -1.53 -8.28 15.14
N SER A 106 -1.20 -7.28 15.96
CA SER A 106 -0.14 -7.30 16.98
C SER A 106 -0.55 -8.08 18.23
N ASP A 107 -1.04 -9.31 18.07
CA ASP A 107 -1.11 -10.24 19.19
C ASP A 107 0.31 -10.72 19.50
N ASP A 108 0.71 -10.79 20.78
CA ASP A 108 2.04 -11.23 21.24
C ASP A 108 2.39 -12.67 20.80
N ASN A 109 1.43 -13.41 20.22
CA ASN A 109 1.64 -14.71 19.59
C ASN A 109 2.11 -14.66 18.12
N PHE A 110 2.15 -13.48 17.50
CA PHE A 110 2.61 -13.33 16.11
C PHE A 110 4.10 -13.66 15.95
N GLU A 111 4.88 -13.59 17.03
CA GLU A 111 6.28 -14.02 17.01
C GLU A 111 6.45 -15.55 16.90
N PHE A 112 5.39 -16.37 17.11
CA PHE A 112 5.51 -17.83 17.09
C PHE A 112 4.50 -18.61 16.22
N THR A 113 3.49 -17.99 15.62
CA THR A 113 2.66 -18.64 14.57
C THR A 113 3.03 -18.10 13.18
N GLY A 114 4.22 -18.47 12.72
CA GLY A 114 4.81 -18.07 11.44
C GLY A 114 3.96 -18.31 10.19
N GLN A 115 3.04 -17.39 9.88
CA GLN A 115 2.59 -17.12 8.53
C GLN A 115 2.68 -15.62 8.26
N GLU A 116 3.68 -15.24 7.47
CA GLU A 116 3.68 -13.99 6.72
C GLU A 116 2.54 -14.09 5.70
N VAL A 117 1.32 -13.79 6.15
CA VAL A 117 0.14 -13.95 5.32
C VAL A 117 0.15 -12.86 4.24
N LEU A 118 0.04 -13.28 2.97
CA LEU A 118 -0.12 -12.35 1.87
C LEU A 118 -1.47 -11.61 2.00
N CYS A 119 -1.49 -10.33 1.65
CA CYS A 119 -2.72 -9.51 1.67
C CYS A 119 -3.89 -10.17 0.93
N ASN A 120 -3.62 -10.88 -0.16
CA ASN A 120 -4.59 -11.59 -0.99
C ASN A 120 -4.94 -13.01 -0.50
N LEU A 121 -4.38 -13.46 0.62
CA LEU A 121 -4.66 -14.78 1.21
C LEU A 121 -5.29 -14.70 2.59
N LYS A 122 -5.12 -13.59 3.32
CA LYS A 122 -5.60 -13.46 4.72
C LYS A 122 -7.06 -13.83 4.92
N CYS A 123 -7.91 -13.50 3.97
CA CYS A 123 -9.35 -13.70 4.10
C CYS A 123 -9.79 -15.09 3.59
N LYS A 124 -8.97 -15.81 2.80
CA LYS A 124 -9.37 -17.08 2.18
C LYS A 124 -9.68 -18.17 3.20
N GLY A 125 -8.91 -18.24 4.28
CA GLY A 125 -9.08 -19.24 5.34
C GLY A 125 -10.21 -18.92 6.34
N LEU A 126 -10.74 -17.69 6.32
CA LEU A 126 -11.68 -17.21 7.34
C LEU A 126 -13.15 -17.32 6.91
N GLY A 127 -13.44 -17.63 5.64
CA GLY A 127 -14.81 -17.68 5.13
C GLY A 127 -15.53 -16.33 5.32
N ARG A 128 -16.75 -16.34 5.87
CA ARG A 128 -17.50 -15.11 6.17
C ARG A 128 -16.97 -14.50 7.48
N HIS A 129 -16.42 -13.30 7.41
CA HIS A 129 -15.84 -12.61 8.57
C HIS A 129 -15.99 -11.08 8.42
N PRO A 130 -16.18 -10.35 9.54
CA PRO A 130 -16.00 -8.92 9.56
C PRO A 130 -14.52 -8.55 9.67
N HIS A 131 -14.20 -7.29 9.36
CA HIS A 131 -12.92 -6.67 9.69
C HIS A 131 -13.11 -5.68 10.83
N VAL A 132 -12.11 -5.53 11.68
CA VAL A 132 -12.09 -4.46 12.67
C VAL A 132 -11.33 -3.28 12.09
N ASP A 133 -11.90 -2.08 12.19
CA ASP A 133 -11.24 -0.83 11.85
C ASP A 133 -11.71 0.27 12.80
N TYR A 134 -11.00 1.39 12.83
CA TYR A 134 -11.44 2.53 13.64
C TYR A 134 -12.71 3.18 13.08
N CYS A 135 -13.49 3.77 13.98
CA CYS A 135 -14.61 4.61 13.61
C CYS A 135 -14.12 5.78 12.75
N GLN A 136 -14.75 6.00 11.59
CA GLN A 136 -14.48 7.18 10.76
C GLN A 136 -15.22 8.42 11.26
N ASN A 137 -16.34 8.23 11.96
CA ASN A 137 -17.13 9.30 12.55
C ASN A 137 -17.71 8.83 13.89
N GLU A 138 -17.10 9.29 14.99
CA GLU A 138 -17.48 8.88 16.34
C GLU A 138 -18.93 9.26 16.70
N GLU A 139 -19.43 10.38 16.18
CA GLU A 139 -20.79 10.86 16.44
C GLU A 139 -21.82 9.93 15.81
N ASN A 140 -21.66 9.59 14.53
CA ASN A 140 -22.52 8.63 13.83
C ASN A 140 -22.47 7.25 14.47
N CYS A 141 -21.30 6.86 15.01
CA CYS A 141 -21.14 5.58 15.70
C CYS A 141 -21.95 5.51 16.99
N ARG A 142 -21.88 6.55 17.82
CA ARG A 142 -22.64 6.63 19.09
C ARG A 142 -24.14 6.73 18.88
N LEU A 143 -24.58 7.37 17.79
CA LEU A 143 -25.99 7.58 17.49
C LEU A 143 -26.66 6.42 16.76
N GLY A 144 -25.91 5.36 16.41
CA GLY A 144 -26.44 4.23 15.64
C GLY A 144 -26.85 4.58 14.20
N ASN A 145 -26.48 5.77 13.70
CA ASN A 145 -26.77 6.26 12.35
C ASN A 145 -25.73 5.76 11.34
N GLN A 146 -25.30 4.51 11.47
CA GLN A 146 -24.26 3.92 10.63
C GLN A 146 -24.85 3.23 9.40
N ARG A 147 -24.03 3.01 8.37
CA ARG A 147 -24.43 2.17 7.23
C ARG A 147 -24.60 0.72 7.70
N ILE A 148 -25.45 -0.05 7.00
CA ILE A 148 -25.73 -1.46 7.31
C ILE A 148 -24.49 -2.38 7.28
N ASP A 149 -23.44 -1.96 6.57
CA ASP A 149 -22.15 -2.65 6.47
C ASP A 149 -21.15 -2.27 7.57
N ILE A 150 -21.63 -1.63 8.64
CA ILE A 150 -20.88 -1.22 9.83
C ILE A 150 -21.67 -1.59 11.10
N GLN A 151 -20.99 -2.16 12.10
CA GLN A 151 -21.51 -2.41 13.44
C GLN A 151 -20.51 -1.89 14.46
N HIS A 152 -20.96 -1.03 15.37
CA HIS A 152 -20.09 -0.48 16.42
C HIS A 152 -19.68 -1.54 17.44
N ILE A 153 -18.46 -1.43 17.96
CA ILE A 153 -17.98 -2.23 19.09
C ILE A 153 -18.04 -1.34 20.34
N ASP A 154 -19.04 -1.55 21.19
CA ASP A 154 -19.20 -0.79 22.43
C ASP A 154 -18.14 -1.15 23.49
N GLU A 155 -17.55 -2.34 23.38
CA GLU A 155 -16.53 -2.83 24.31
C GLU A 155 -15.15 -2.21 24.04
N ARG A 156 -14.36 -2.09 25.11
CA ARG A 156 -12.96 -1.64 25.06
C ARG A 156 -12.08 -2.71 24.41
N ALA A 157 -12.04 -2.73 23.09
CA ALA A 157 -11.24 -3.67 22.30
C ALA A 157 -9.81 -3.15 22.06
N HIS A 158 -8.82 -4.04 22.14
CA HIS A 158 -7.45 -3.76 21.69
C HIS A 158 -7.35 -3.79 20.16
N PRO A 159 -6.36 -3.12 19.54
CA PRO A 159 -5.39 -2.18 20.14
C PRO A 159 -6.05 -0.85 20.52
N HIS A 160 -5.43 -0.06 21.41
CA HIS A 160 -5.95 1.26 21.83
C HIS A 160 -7.42 1.21 22.33
N PRO A 161 -7.66 0.70 23.56
CA PRO A 161 -9.01 0.48 24.10
C PRO A 161 -9.88 1.74 24.17
N ASP A 162 -9.26 2.92 24.28
CA ASP A 162 -9.97 4.21 24.35
C ASP A 162 -10.38 4.75 22.97
N ARG A 163 -9.92 4.12 21.89
CA ARG A 163 -10.25 4.55 20.52
C ARG A 163 -11.42 3.70 19.99
N PRO A 164 -12.54 4.33 19.59
CA PRO A 164 -13.74 3.62 19.16
C PRO A 164 -13.51 2.86 17.83
N LYS A 165 -14.10 1.67 17.73
CA LYS A 165 -13.91 0.74 16.60
C LYS A 165 -15.25 0.23 16.09
N ASP A 166 -15.24 -0.19 14.83
CA ASP A 166 -16.36 -0.85 14.20
C ASP A 166 -15.93 -2.19 13.58
N LEU A 167 -16.87 -3.14 13.58
CA LEU A 167 -16.90 -4.25 12.65
C LEU A 167 -17.40 -3.73 11.30
N ILE A 168 -16.60 -3.89 10.25
CA ILE A 168 -16.93 -3.48 8.89
C ILE A 168 -16.95 -4.67 7.95
N SER A 169 -17.79 -4.60 6.93
CA SER A 169 -17.81 -5.62 5.87
C SER A 169 -16.48 -5.70 5.11
N HIS A 170 -16.20 -6.85 4.49
CA HIS A 170 -15.04 -7.04 3.62
C HIS A 170 -14.97 -6.00 2.50
N LYS A 171 -16.13 -5.64 1.93
CA LYS A 171 -16.21 -4.64 0.87
C LYS A 171 -15.79 -3.26 1.37
N LEU A 172 -16.34 -2.83 2.50
CA LEU A 172 -16.02 -1.54 3.10
C LEU A 172 -14.56 -1.47 3.55
N TYR A 173 -14.00 -2.57 4.03
CA TYR A 173 -12.58 -2.69 4.37
C TYR A 173 -11.67 -2.33 3.18
N TRP A 174 -11.93 -2.89 1.99
CA TRP A 174 -11.15 -2.56 0.79
C TRP A 174 -11.48 -1.17 0.24
N GLU A 175 -12.74 -0.74 0.27
CA GLU A 175 -13.12 0.64 -0.10
C GLU A 175 -12.31 1.67 0.72
N ARG A 176 -12.17 1.45 2.03
CA ARG A 176 -11.37 2.31 2.93
C ARG A 176 -9.87 2.27 2.67
N THR A 177 -9.34 1.23 2.03
CA THR A 177 -7.92 1.18 1.68
C THR A 177 -7.59 2.04 0.46
N GLY A 178 -8.58 2.34 -0.39
CA GLY A 178 -8.35 2.93 -1.71
C GLY A 178 -7.71 1.99 -2.72
N PHE A 179 -7.50 0.71 -2.36
CA PHE A 179 -6.96 -0.33 -3.24
C PHE A 179 -8.04 -1.30 -3.68
N LYS A 180 -7.87 -1.83 -4.89
CA LYS A 180 -8.69 -2.87 -5.45
C LYS A 180 -8.56 -4.12 -4.59
N ASP A 181 -9.72 -4.69 -4.30
CA ASP A 181 -9.85 -5.97 -3.64
C ASP A 181 -9.15 -7.07 -4.47
N PRO A 182 -8.12 -7.75 -3.91
CA PRO A 182 -7.32 -8.73 -4.64
C PRO A 182 -7.99 -10.10 -4.76
N TYR A 183 -9.15 -10.32 -4.15
CA TYR A 183 -9.88 -11.59 -4.20
C TYR A 183 -10.68 -11.70 -5.50
N SER A 184 -11.02 -12.93 -5.89
CA SER A 184 -11.88 -13.17 -7.05
C SER A 184 -13.31 -12.65 -6.81
N VAL A 185 -14.04 -12.34 -7.88
CA VAL A 185 -15.45 -11.87 -7.77
C VAL A 185 -16.32 -12.84 -6.95
N GLN A 186 -16.06 -14.15 -7.02
CA GLN A 186 -16.78 -15.14 -6.23
C GLN A 186 -16.43 -15.03 -4.74
N GLU A 187 -15.15 -14.94 -4.41
CA GLU A 187 -14.69 -14.75 -3.03
C GLU A 187 -15.22 -13.43 -2.44
N GLN A 188 -15.17 -12.34 -3.20
CA GLN A 188 -15.73 -11.05 -2.79
C GLN A 188 -17.22 -11.16 -2.46
N LYS A 189 -18.00 -11.87 -3.29
CA LYS A 189 -19.42 -12.13 -3.03
C LYS A 189 -19.62 -12.97 -1.77
N GLU A 190 -18.80 -13.99 -1.52
CA GLU A 190 -18.89 -14.79 -0.30
C GLU A 190 -18.54 -13.97 0.95
N PHE A 191 -17.47 -13.18 0.90
CA PHE A 191 -17.03 -12.36 2.02
C PHE A 191 -17.96 -11.17 2.28
N ALA A 192 -18.67 -10.67 1.26
CA ALA A 192 -19.65 -9.60 1.40
C ALA A 192 -20.97 -10.04 2.05
N LYS A 193 -21.28 -11.36 2.11
CA LYS A 193 -22.51 -11.91 2.73
C LYS A 193 -22.46 -11.90 4.27
N TRP A 194 -21.81 -10.91 4.85
CA TRP A 194 -21.94 -10.62 6.27
C TRP A 194 -23.39 -10.18 6.51
N ASN A 195 -24.20 -11.10 7.03
CA ASN A 195 -25.55 -10.84 7.45
C ASN A 195 -25.50 -10.32 8.89
N HIS A 196 -26.15 -9.19 9.16
CA HIS A 196 -26.54 -8.75 10.50
C HIS A 196 -27.53 -9.72 11.19
N GLU A 197 -27.93 -10.81 10.52
CA GLU A 197 -28.91 -11.75 11.03
C GLU A 197 -28.24 -12.75 12.00
N ARG A 198 -28.56 -12.51 13.28
CA ARG A 198 -28.35 -13.33 14.49
C ARG A 198 -27.05 -13.11 15.26
N MET A 199 -27.07 -12.02 16.04
CA MET A 199 -26.77 -12.15 17.47
C MET A 199 -28.10 -12.00 18.23
N ASP A 200 -28.87 -13.08 18.25
CA ASP A 200 -29.92 -13.36 19.24
C ASP A 200 -29.43 -14.55 20.08
#